data_AF-A0A2V7NUI6-F1
#
_entry.id   AF-A0A2V7NUI6-F1
#
_cell.length_a   1.000
_cell.length_b   1.000
_cell.length_c   1.000
_cell.angle_alpha   90.00
_cell.angle_beta   90.00
_cell.angle_gamma   90.00
#
_symmetry.space_group_name_H-M   'P 1'
#
loop_
_entity.id
_entity.type
_entity.pdbx_description
1 polymer ?
#
loop_
_entity_poly.entity_id
_entity_poly.type
_entity_poly.pdbx_seq_one_letter_code
_entity_poly.pdbx_strand_id
1 'polypeptide(L)' 'MLPLDAGPCQIRAWRPGDRAALVRHANNRKVWRMLRDQFPHPYTAADAAA' A
#
# COMPACT_ATOMS: atom_id res chain seq x y z
N MET A 1 -4.64 18.48 2.10
CA MET A 1 -4.00 18.56 3.43
C MET A 1 -4.39 17.30 4.21
N LEU A 2 -3.43 16.64 4.87
CA LEU A 2 -3.64 15.44 5.69
C LEU A 2 -3.20 15.77 7.13
N PRO A 3 -3.79 15.15 8.18
CA PRO A 3 -4.73 14.03 8.13
C PRO A 3 -6.18 14.40 7.81
N LEU A 4 -6.92 13.45 7.23
CA LEU A 4 -8.34 13.52 6.94
C LEU A 4 -9.09 12.52 7.83
N ASP A 5 -10.09 13.00 8.56
CA ASP A 5 -11.03 12.14 9.27
C ASP A 5 -12.04 11.56 8.27
N ALA A 6 -12.12 10.23 8.19
CA ALA A 6 -13.02 9.52 7.30
C ALA A 6 -14.17 8.82 8.07
N GLY A 7 -14.34 9.09 9.37
CA GLY A 7 -15.34 8.46 10.23
C GLY A 7 -14.77 7.28 11.02
N PRO A 8 -14.92 6.02 10.57
CA PRO A 8 -14.34 4.87 11.26
C PRO A 8 -12.80 4.81 11.21
N CYS A 9 -12.17 5.62 10.36
CA CYS A 9 -10.74 5.61 10.11
C CYS A 9 -10.21 7.02 9.87
N GLN A 10 -8.90 7.21 10.04
CA GLN A 10 -8.21 8.43 9.68
C GLN A 10 -7.23 8.17 8.54
N ILE A 11 -7.28 9.00 7.50
CA ILE A 11 -6.29 9.01 6.44
C ILE A 11 -5.15 9.95 6.87
N ARG A 12 -3.92 9.47 6.79
CA ARG A 12 -2.72 10.25 7.13
C ARG A 12 -1.68 10.15 6.03
N ALA A 13 -0.71 11.06 6.05
CA ALA A 13 0.44 10.98 5.16
C ALA A 13 1.18 9.65 5.35
N TRP A 14 1.73 9.14 4.24
CA TRP A 14 2.59 7.98 4.19
C TRP A 14 3.86 8.19 5.03
N ARG A 15 4.31 7.16 5.72
CA ARG A 15 5.52 7.18 6.56
C ARG A 15 6.37 5.94 6.32
N PRO A 16 7.69 5.99 6.56
CA PRO A 16 8.60 4.85 6.33
C PRO A 16 8.17 3.55 7.03
N GLY A 17 7.55 3.64 8.22
CA GLY A 17 7.05 2.48 8.96
C GLY A 17 5.88 1.73 8.29
N ASP A 18 5.21 2.35 7.32
CA ASP A 18 4.04 1.76 6.64
C ASP A 18 4.44 0.73 5.58
N ARG A 19 5.72 0.72 5.20
CA ARG A 19 6.25 -0.10 4.10
C ARG A 19 5.95 -1.59 4.25
N ALA A 20 6.03 -2.12 5.47
CA ALA A 20 5.72 -3.54 5.73
C ALA A 20 4.25 -3.87 5.45
N ALA A 21 3.33 -2.97 5.81
CA ALA A 21 1.91 -3.14 5.51
C ALA A 21 1.65 -3.05 4.00
N LEU A 22 2.29 -2.11 3.29
CA LEU A 22 2.19 -2.02 1.83
C LEU A 22 2.65 -3.32 1.15
N VAL A 23 3.82 -3.85 1.50
CA VAL A 23 4.32 -5.11 0.93
C VAL A 23 3.32 -6.25 1.14
N ARG A 24 2.79 -6.40 2.36
CA ARG A 24 1.80 -7.43 2.70
C ARG A 24 0.53 -7.32 1.84
N HIS A 25 -0.01 -6.12 1.69
CA HIS A 25 -1.30 -5.91 1.03
C HIS A 25 -1.19 -5.87 -0.50
N ALA A 26 -0.13 -5.26 -1.05
CA ALA A 26 0.13 -5.23 -2.48
C ALA A 26 0.48 -6.62 -3.04
N ASN A 27 1.13 -7.49 -2.25
CA ASN A 27 1.40 -8.87 -2.65
C ASN A 27 0.15 -9.79 -2.58
N ASN A 28 -0.97 -9.32 -2.04
CA ASN A 28 -2.20 -10.11 -2.03
C ASN A 28 -2.76 -10.24 -3.46
N ARG A 29 -2.75 -11.44 -4.01
CA ARG A 29 -3.23 -11.72 -5.37
C ARG A 29 -4.67 -11.27 -5.63
N LYS A 30 -5.54 -11.24 -4.60
CA LYS A 30 -6.91 -10.71 -4.74
C LYS A 30 -6.92 -9.21 -4.99
N VAL A 31 -6.02 -8.47 -4.33
CA VAL A 31 -5.81 -7.02 -4.48
C VAL A 31 -5.08 -6.70 -5.78
N TRP A 32 -3.96 -7.39 -6.05
CA TRP A 32 -3.14 -7.19 -7.24
C TRP A 32 -3.93 -7.29 -8.56
N ARG A 33 -4.89 -8.23 -8.65
CA ARG A 33 -5.73 -8.38 -9.85
C ARG A 33 -6.49 -7.11 -10.23
N MET A 34 -6.71 -6.17 -9.30
CA MET A 34 -7.40 -4.90 -9.52
C MET A 34 -6.45 -3.73 -9.80
N LEU A 35 -5.13 -3.92 -9.65
CA LEU A 35 -4.10 -2.86 -9.71
C LEU A 35 -2.95 -3.22 -10.68
N ARG A 36 -3.22 -4.13 -11.62
CA ARG A 36 -2.23 -4.87 -12.43
C ARG A 36 -1.08 -4.04 -13.00
N ASP A 37 -1.38 -2.82 -13.44
CA ASP A 37 -0.41 -1.97 -14.14
C ASP A 37 0.53 -1.22 -13.20
N GLN A 38 0.15 -1.07 -11.93
CA GLN A 38 0.89 -0.28 -10.93
C GLN A 38 1.77 -1.15 -10.04
N PHE A 39 1.44 -2.43 -9.86
CA PHE A 39 2.14 -3.32 -8.95
C PHE A 39 2.60 -4.61 -9.66
N PRO A 40 3.90 -4.95 -9.64
CA PRO A 40 4.34 -6.29 -10.04
C PRO A 40 3.79 -7.35 -9.08
N HIS A 41 3.67 -8.59 -9.57
CA HIS A 41 3.37 -9.74 -8.72
C HIS A 41 4.38 -10.87 -8.95
N PRO A 42 5.05 -11.38 -7.89
CA PRO A 42 4.93 -10.95 -6.48
C PRO A 42 5.40 -9.52 -6.23
N TYR A 43 4.78 -8.83 -5.27
CA TYR A 43 5.22 -7.52 -4.82
C TYR A 43 6.10 -7.67 -3.58
N THR A 44 7.30 -7.11 -3.61
CA THR A 44 8.36 -7.35 -2.62
C THR A 44 8.77 -6.07 -1.90
N ALA A 45 9.62 -6.20 -0.88
CA ALA A 45 10.19 -5.04 -0.21
C ALA A 45 11.00 -4.17 -1.18
N ALA A 46 11.69 -4.74 -2.17
CA ALA A 46 12.46 -3.99 -3.15
C ALA A 46 11.56 -3.03 -3.96
N ASP A 47 10.37 -3.50 -4.36
CA ASP A 47 9.40 -2.70 -5.10
C ASP A 47 8.81 -1.55 -4.26
N ALA A 48 8.82 -1.69 -2.92
CA ALA A 48 8.40 -0.65 -2.00
C ALA A 48 9.52 0.35 -1.63
N ALA A 49 10.71 0.22 -2.22
CA ALA A 49 11.83 1.16 -2.05
C ALA A 49 11.96 2.18 -3.21
N ALA A 50 11.34 1.88 -4.35
CA ALA A 50 11.37 2.69 -5.56
C ALA A 50 10.45 3.92 -5.43
#